data_AF-A0A914T3R3-F1
#
_entry.id   AF-A0A914T3R3-F1
#
_cell.length_a   1.000
_cell.length_b   1.000
_cell.length_c   1.000
_cell.angle_alpha   90.00
_cell.angle_beta   90.00
_cell.angle_gamma   90.00
#
_symmetry.space_group_name_H-M   'P 1'
#
loop_
_entity.id
_entity.type
_entity.pdbx_description
1 polymer ?
#
loop_
_entity_poly.entity_id
_entity_poly.type
_entity_poly.pdbx_seq_one_letter_code
_entity_poly.pdbx_strand_id
1 'polypeptide(L)'
;MLSSGDSARFSSSADSAIVSTVSSNSDRLSHTSGIPVDHSTKFTRFMDYFFRNVGYFITDHAKLVLTIVLIFTLLTSIKIPFTKQEDDLKTGYTPHGARSHQEVAMHEEFYSKNGSDPISLVVFIVANDNGTLTRSQHLNETVKVMDHIGNNFLMPNHGNLSGQSFYEFCTDFCEFNEPLRHFRNGFVIQSNPDYALLQPDEIFDSRINLSFPFMSVLGQDVQAWERTIERYFH
;
A
#
# COMPACT_ATOMS: atom_id res chain seq x y z
N MET A 1 11.11 -6.65 35.50
CA MET A 1 12.30 -5.83 35.18
C MET A 1 11.82 -4.66 34.33
N LEU A 2 11.96 -3.45 34.89
CA LEU A 2 11.60 -2.16 34.31
C LEU A 2 12.65 -1.71 33.28
N SER A 3 12.22 -0.86 32.34
CA SER A 3 12.95 0.22 31.63
C SER A 3 12.64 0.17 30.12
N SER A 4 12.30 1.25 29.42
CA SER A 4 11.87 2.61 29.75
C SER A 4 11.34 3.20 28.44
N GLY A 5 10.27 4.00 28.52
CA GLY A 5 9.85 4.88 27.43
C GLY A 5 10.54 6.23 27.55
N ASP A 6 10.73 6.91 26.42
CA ASP A 6 11.19 8.30 26.35
C ASP A 6 10.08 9.19 25.79
N SER A 7 9.48 9.98 26.67
CA SER A 7 8.67 11.15 26.34
C SER A 7 9.53 12.40 26.47
N ALA A 8 9.63 13.18 25.39
CA ALA A 8 10.33 14.45 25.35
C ALA A 8 9.66 15.49 26.28
N ARG A 9 10.48 16.06 27.17
CA ARG A 9 10.13 17.11 28.13
C ARG A 9 10.69 18.44 27.60
N PHE A 10 9.81 19.39 27.25
CA PHE A 10 10.21 20.75 26.88
C PHE A 10 10.31 21.60 28.16
N SER A 11 11.50 22.15 28.42
CA SER A 11 11.82 22.96 29.61
C SER A 11 11.75 24.45 29.28
N SER A 12 11.11 25.19 30.18
CA SER A 12 11.08 26.65 30.25
C SER A 12 12.45 27.21 30.68
N SER A 13 12.94 28.21 29.96
CA SER A 13 13.89 29.18 30.53
C SER A 13 13.62 30.55 29.94
N ALA A 14 13.13 31.42 30.82
CA ALA A 14 13.22 32.85 30.67
C ALA A 14 14.68 33.25 30.83
N ASP A 15 15.19 34.09 29.92
CA ASP A 15 16.27 35.00 30.27
C ASP A 15 16.15 36.31 29.49
N SER A 16 16.14 37.36 30.28
CA SER A 16 16.14 38.78 29.95
C SER A 16 17.47 39.24 29.38
N ALA A 17 17.43 40.07 28.33
CA ALA A 17 18.51 41.01 28.04
C ALA A 17 17.96 42.31 27.43
N ILE A 18 17.82 43.31 28.29
CA ILE A 18 17.73 44.72 27.93
C ILE A 18 19.16 45.17 27.62
N VAL A 19 19.45 45.59 26.38
CA VAL A 19 20.62 46.42 26.07
C VAL A 19 20.18 47.56 25.15
N SER A 20 20.22 48.75 25.73
CA SER A 20 20.14 50.04 25.08
C SER A 20 21.48 50.36 24.38
N THR A 21 21.41 50.91 23.17
CA THR A 21 22.53 51.70 22.62
C THR A 21 21.98 52.75 21.66
N VAL A 22 21.86 53.97 22.18
CA VAL A 22 21.69 55.21 21.41
C VAL A 22 23.08 55.84 21.30
N SER A 23 23.63 55.92 20.09
CA SER A 23 24.52 57.01 19.64
C SER A 23 24.94 56.79 18.19
N SER A 24 24.55 57.71 17.29
CA SER A 24 25.38 58.08 16.14
C SER A 24 24.97 59.43 15.58
N ASN A 25 25.89 60.38 15.78
CA ASN A 25 26.25 61.57 15.02
C ASN A 25 25.30 62.08 13.92
N SER A 26 24.93 63.36 14.09
CA SER A 26 24.67 64.28 12.98
C SER A 26 25.98 64.62 12.28
N ASP A 27 26.06 64.43 10.96
CA ASP A 27 26.51 65.46 10.03
C ASP A 27 26.17 65.11 8.57
N ARG A 28 25.52 66.09 7.93
CA ARG A 28 25.13 66.28 6.53
C ARG A 28 25.67 65.31 5.47
N LEU A 29 24.74 64.61 4.80
CA LEU A 29 24.74 64.49 3.34
C LEU A 29 23.31 64.59 2.81
N SER A 30 22.94 65.77 2.32
CA SER A 30 21.72 66.01 1.57
C SER A 30 21.96 65.63 0.11
N HIS A 31 21.44 64.48 -0.32
CA HIS A 31 21.00 64.28 -1.70
C HIS A 31 20.08 63.06 -1.79
N THR A 32 18.78 63.33 -1.84
CA THR A 32 17.79 62.61 -2.67
C THR A 32 17.90 61.08 -2.70
N SER A 33 17.36 60.42 -1.67
CA SER A 33 16.73 59.11 -1.83
C SER A 33 15.22 59.31 -1.71
N GLY A 34 14.51 59.01 -2.79
CA GLY A 34 13.11 59.34 -2.99
C GLY A 34 12.23 59.07 -1.78
N ILE A 35 11.35 60.02 -1.52
CA ILE A 35 10.05 59.75 -0.90
C ILE A 35 9.52 58.48 -1.59
N PRO A 36 9.19 57.39 -0.89
CA PRO A 36 8.44 56.33 -1.53
C PRO A 36 7.12 56.99 -1.93
N VAL A 37 6.99 57.29 -3.23
CA VAL A 37 5.70 57.62 -3.81
C VAL A 37 4.91 56.33 -3.71
N ASP A 38 4.32 56.16 -2.53
CA ASP A 38 3.33 55.14 -2.24
C ASP A 38 2.18 55.41 -3.20
N HIS A 39 2.19 54.70 -4.34
CA HIS A 39 1.01 54.53 -5.17
C HIS A 39 0.03 53.62 -4.41
N SER A 40 -0.36 54.05 -3.21
CA SER A 40 -1.38 53.37 -2.45
C SER A 40 -2.69 53.60 -3.17
N THR A 41 -3.13 52.54 -3.84
CA THR A 41 -4.51 52.45 -4.30
C THR A 41 -5.42 52.69 -3.10
N LYS A 42 -6.62 53.23 -3.33
CA LYS A 42 -7.59 53.46 -2.24
C LYS A 42 -7.85 52.19 -1.41
N PHE A 43 -7.68 51.02 -2.04
CA PHE A 43 -7.74 49.71 -1.41
C PHE A 43 -6.60 49.47 -0.40
N THR A 44 -5.35 49.80 -0.71
CA THR A 44 -4.25 49.58 0.25
C THR A 44 -4.38 50.48 1.48
N ARG A 45 -4.74 51.76 1.30
CA ARG A 45 -4.98 52.67 2.44
C ARG A 45 -6.14 52.21 3.33
N PHE A 46 -7.17 51.62 2.72
CA PHE A 46 -8.29 51.01 3.45
C PHE A 46 -7.84 49.78 4.26
N MET A 47 -7.06 48.89 3.64
CA MET A 47 -6.52 47.70 4.32
C MET A 47 -5.60 48.09 5.49
N ASP A 48 -4.74 49.10 5.31
CA ASP A 48 -3.86 49.61 6.37
C ASP A 48 -4.65 50.15 7.55
N TYR A 49 -5.72 50.92 7.27
CA TYR A 49 -6.61 51.44 8.30
C TYR A 49 -7.34 50.31 9.04
N PHE A 50 -7.84 49.31 8.29
CA PHE A 50 -8.54 48.17 8.85
C PHE A 50 -7.63 47.33 9.76
N PHE A 51 -6.44 46.93 9.27
CA PHE A 51 -5.49 46.15 10.06
C PHE A 51 -4.97 46.91 11.27
N ARG A 52 -4.73 48.22 11.14
CA ARG A 52 -4.32 49.04 12.28
C ARG A 52 -5.40 49.08 13.37
N ASN A 53 -6.67 49.23 12.98
CA ASN A 53 -7.79 49.22 13.93
C ASN A 53 -7.99 47.85 14.59
N VAL A 54 -7.87 46.76 13.82
CA VAL A 54 -7.91 45.39 14.37
C VAL A 54 -6.71 45.14 15.30
N GLY A 55 -5.52 45.63 14.95
CA GLY A 55 -4.32 45.52 15.78
C GLY A 55 -4.45 46.25 17.12
N TYR A 56 -5.01 47.47 17.13
CA TYR A 56 -5.31 48.17 18.37
C TYR A 56 -6.33 47.39 19.21
N PHE A 57 -7.38 46.86 18.60
CA PHE A 57 -8.39 46.04 19.29
C PHE A 57 -7.81 44.77 19.93
N ILE A 58 -6.91 44.07 19.23
CA ILE A 58 -6.23 42.87 19.74
C ILE A 58 -5.30 43.23 20.91
N THR A 59 -4.63 44.37 20.84
CA THR A 59 -3.69 44.81 21.88
C THR A 59 -4.43 45.23 23.16
N ASP A 60 -5.54 45.96 23.03
CA ASP A 60 -6.36 46.40 24.16
C ASP A 60 -7.10 45.25 24.85
N HIS A 61 -7.38 44.16 24.13
CA HIS A 61 -8.12 42.99 24.63
C HIS A 61 -7.38 41.65 24.47
N ALA A 62 -6.05 41.67 24.63
CA ALA A 62 -5.18 40.51 24.35
C ALA A 62 -5.61 39.20 25.05
N LYS A 63 -6.00 39.26 26.34
CA LYS A 63 -6.42 38.07 27.10
C LYS A 63 -7.73 37.47 26.58
N LEU A 64 -8.68 38.33 26.21
CA LEU A 64 -9.98 37.92 25.70
C LEU A 64 -9.81 37.27 24.33
N VAL A 65 -9.06 37.91 23.42
CA VAL A 65 -8.80 37.40 22.07
C VAL A 65 -8.10 36.04 22.12
N LEU A 66 -7.05 35.90 22.96
CA LEU A 66 -6.35 34.63 23.14
C LEU A 66 -7.29 33.52 23.63
N THR A 67 -8.15 33.84 24.60
CA THR A 67 -9.13 32.88 25.15
C THR A 67 -10.12 32.42 24.08
N ILE A 68 -10.63 33.34 23.25
CA ILE A 68 -11.57 33.01 22.17
C ILE A 68 -10.90 32.11 21.12
N VAL A 69 -9.68 32.44 20.69
CA VAL A 69 -8.96 31.64 19.67
C VAL A 69 -8.64 30.23 20.19
N LEU A 70 -8.29 30.10 21.48
CA LEU A 70 -8.06 28.80 22.11
C LEU A 70 -9.34 27.98 22.20
N ILE A 71 -10.46 28.58 22.62
CA ILE A 71 -11.76 27.89 22.66
C ILE A 71 -12.16 27.46 21.25
N PHE A 72 -12.02 28.33 20.25
CA PHE A 72 -12.35 28.01 18.87
C PHE A 72 -11.49 26.85 18.33
N THR A 73 -10.19 26.89 18.58
CA THR A 73 -9.26 25.81 18.18
C THR A 73 -9.66 24.49 18.83
N LEU A 74 -9.99 24.50 20.13
CA LEU A 74 -10.44 23.31 20.85
C LEU A 74 -11.76 22.76 20.28
N LEU A 75 -12.74 23.63 20.00
CA LEU A 75 -13.99 23.24 19.35
C LEU A 75 -13.77 22.60 17.98
N THR A 76 -12.83 23.11 17.19
CA THR A 76 -12.48 22.50 15.89
C THR A 76 -11.75 21.17 16.04
N SER A 77 -10.91 21.01 17.08
CA SER A 77 -10.17 19.77 17.34
C SER A 77 -11.04 18.63 17.85
N ILE A 78 -12.19 18.91 18.49
CA ILE A 78 -13.13 17.89 18.98
C ILE A 78 -13.58 16.95 17.85
N LYS A 79 -13.65 17.40 16.60
CA LYS A 79 -14.09 16.56 15.46
C LYS A 79 -13.05 15.56 14.97
N ILE A 80 -11.78 15.72 15.33
CA ILE A 80 -10.68 14.84 14.90
C ILE A 80 -10.93 13.38 15.33
N PRO A 81 -11.21 13.05 16.61
CA PRO A 81 -11.46 11.67 17.01
C PRO A 81 -12.76 11.06 16.45
N PHE A 82 -13.70 11.89 15.95
CA PHE A 82 -14.93 11.41 15.32
C PHE A 82 -14.81 11.28 13.80
N THR A 83 -13.68 11.70 13.23
CA THR A 83 -13.42 11.55 11.80
C THR A 83 -13.02 10.09 11.55
N LYS A 84 -13.84 9.37 10.78
CA LYS A 84 -13.51 8.01 10.35
C LYS A 84 -12.28 8.07 9.45
N GLN A 85 -11.32 7.20 9.71
CA GLN A 85 -10.20 6.99 8.81
C GLN A 85 -10.69 6.10 7.67
N GLU A 86 -10.79 6.67 6.48
CA GLU A 86 -11.04 5.94 5.24
C GLU A 86 -9.66 5.54 4.68
N ASP A 87 -9.32 4.24 4.72
CA ASP A 87 -8.09 3.68 4.12
C ASP A 87 -8.45 2.87 2.87
N ASP A 88 -9.08 3.56 1.91
CA ASP A 88 -9.45 2.96 0.63
C ASP A 88 -8.30 3.16 -0.38
N LEU A 89 -7.41 2.18 -0.46
CA LEU A 89 -6.34 2.14 -1.45
C LEU A 89 -6.87 2.05 -2.90
N LYS A 90 -8.06 1.47 -3.09
CA LYS A 90 -8.64 1.16 -4.40
C LYS A 90 -9.24 2.39 -5.07
N THR A 91 -9.95 3.23 -4.33
CA THR A 91 -10.55 4.45 -4.89
C THR A 91 -9.88 5.75 -4.45
N GLY A 92 -9.12 5.76 -3.35
CA GLY A 92 -8.55 6.97 -2.75
C GLY A 92 -7.52 7.71 -3.61
N TYR A 93 -6.90 7.04 -4.58
CA TYR A 93 -5.91 7.63 -5.50
C TYR A 93 -6.44 7.89 -6.91
N THR A 94 -7.71 7.59 -7.15
CA THR A 94 -8.36 7.76 -8.46
C THR A 94 -9.31 8.97 -8.40
N PRO A 95 -9.31 9.87 -9.40
CA PRO A 95 -10.18 11.04 -9.37
C PRO A 95 -11.65 10.63 -9.43
N HIS A 96 -12.50 11.34 -8.67
CA HIS A 96 -13.93 11.12 -8.68
C HIS A 96 -14.52 11.22 -10.10
N GLY A 97 -15.29 10.21 -10.50
CA GLY A 97 -15.89 10.13 -11.83
C GLY A 97 -14.98 9.54 -12.92
N ALA A 98 -13.81 9.00 -12.57
CA ALA A 98 -12.99 8.24 -13.51
C ALA A 98 -13.74 7.02 -14.06
N ARG A 99 -13.51 6.73 -15.35
CA ARG A 99 -14.04 5.54 -16.04
C ARG A 99 -13.64 4.23 -15.34
N SER A 100 -12.46 4.19 -14.72
CA SER A 100 -12.00 3.02 -13.96
C SER A 100 -12.95 2.62 -12.85
N HIS A 101 -13.68 3.55 -12.21
CA HIS A 101 -14.68 3.20 -11.21
C HIS A 101 -15.85 2.40 -11.81
N GLN A 102 -16.26 2.71 -13.04
CA GLN A 102 -17.33 1.97 -13.72
C GLN A 102 -16.86 0.57 -14.13
N GLU A 103 -15.62 0.45 -14.59
CA GLU A 103 -15.03 -0.84 -14.97
C GLU A 103 -14.85 -1.75 -13.76
N VAL A 104 -14.42 -1.20 -12.63
CA VAL A 104 -14.29 -1.91 -11.36
C VAL A 104 -15.66 -2.32 -10.82
N ALA A 105 -16.67 -1.45 -10.85
CA ALA A 105 -18.03 -1.79 -10.44
C ALA A 105 -18.62 -2.93 -11.28
N MET A 106 -18.46 -2.88 -12.61
CA MET A 106 -18.90 -3.96 -13.49
C MET A 106 -18.12 -5.27 -13.23
N HIS A 107 -16.82 -5.17 -12.97
CA HIS A 107 -16.00 -6.34 -12.62
C HIS A 107 -16.47 -7.00 -11.33
N GLU A 108 -16.77 -6.22 -10.29
CA GLU A 108 -17.32 -6.74 -9.03
C GLU A 108 -18.66 -7.44 -9.24
N GLU A 109 -19.56 -6.90 -10.07
CA GLU A 109 -20.86 -7.52 -10.35
C GLU A 109 -20.73 -8.92 -10.97
N PHE A 110 -19.73 -9.13 -11.84
CA PHE A 110 -19.53 -10.43 -12.49
C PHE A 110 -18.69 -11.42 -11.67
N TYR A 111 -17.70 -10.92 -10.92
CA TYR A 111 -16.68 -11.79 -10.31
C TYR A 111 -16.78 -11.86 -8.78
N SER A 112 -17.46 -10.93 -8.11
CA SER A 112 -17.61 -10.99 -6.64
C SER A 112 -18.88 -11.77 -6.27
N LYS A 113 -18.72 -13.04 -5.87
CA LYS A 113 -19.86 -13.86 -5.40
C LYS A 113 -20.54 -13.31 -4.13
N ASN A 114 -19.85 -12.45 -3.37
CA ASN A 114 -20.33 -11.88 -2.10
C ASN A 114 -20.07 -10.36 -1.96
N GLY A 115 -19.78 -9.64 -3.06
CA GLY A 115 -19.46 -8.20 -2.98
C GLY A 115 -18.16 -7.86 -2.25
N SER A 116 -17.32 -8.88 -1.98
CA SER A 116 -16.02 -8.71 -1.33
C SER A 116 -14.90 -8.77 -2.37
N ASP A 117 -13.96 -7.82 -2.28
CA ASP A 117 -12.78 -7.80 -3.13
C ASP A 117 -11.93 -9.07 -2.92
N PRO A 118 -11.43 -9.70 -4.00
CA PRO A 118 -10.58 -10.87 -3.89
C PRO A 118 -9.26 -10.46 -3.22
N ILE A 119 -8.96 -11.06 -2.07
CA ILE A 119 -7.67 -10.91 -1.41
C ILE A 119 -6.73 -11.95 -2.01
N SER A 120 -5.68 -11.50 -2.70
CA SER A 120 -4.65 -12.38 -3.25
C SER A 120 -3.43 -12.41 -2.33
N LEU A 121 -3.00 -13.61 -1.95
CA LEU A 121 -1.74 -13.85 -1.26
C LEU A 121 -0.70 -14.35 -2.28
N VAL A 122 0.41 -13.61 -2.41
CA VAL A 122 1.52 -14.02 -3.28
C VAL A 122 2.72 -14.40 -2.43
N VAL A 123 3.21 -15.63 -2.62
CA VAL A 123 4.42 -16.13 -1.97
C VAL A 123 5.49 -16.35 -3.03
N PHE A 124 6.61 -15.64 -2.89
CA PHE A 124 7.76 -15.82 -3.76
C PHE A 124 8.73 -16.83 -3.15
N ILE A 125 9.07 -17.86 -3.92
CA ILE A 125 10.02 -18.90 -3.54
C ILE A 125 11.31 -18.68 -4.34
N VAL A 126 12.45 -18.79 -3.67
CA VAL A 126 13.78 -18.64 -4.28
C VAL A 126 14.68 -19.77 -3.79
N ALA A 127 15.58 -20.25 -4.65
CA ALA A 127 16.54 -21.29 -4.27
C ALA A 127 17.60 -20.71 -3.32
N ASN A 128 17.82 -21.36 -2.17
CA ASN A 128 18.77 -20.91 -1.15
C ASN A 128 20.23 -20.91 -1.62
N ASP A 129 20.56 -21.73 -2.61
CA ASP A 129 21.89 -21.87 -3.19
C ASP A 129 22.14 -20.90 -4.37
N ASN A 130 21.28 -19.89 -4.54
CA ASN A 130 21.34 -18.88 -5.60
C ASN A 130 21.35 -19.47 -7.03
N GLY A 131 20.92 -20.72 -7.19
CA GLY A 131 20.74 -21.37 -8.49
C GLY A 131 19.28 -21.34 -8.96
N THR A 132 18.95 -22.18 -9.94
CA THR A 132 17.58 -22.26 -10.47
C THR A 132 16.67 -23.12 -9.59
N LEU A 133 15.37 -22.80 -9.53
CA LEU A 133 14.36 -23.64 -8.88
C LEU A 133 13.95 -24.85 -9.70
N THR A 134 14.32 -24.92 -10.99
CA THR A 134 13.96 -25.99 -11.93
C THR A 134 14.63 -27.34 -11.65
N ARG A 135 15.54 -27.40 -10.68
CA ARG A 135 16.21 -28.64 -10.29
C ARG A 135 15.25 -29.53 -9.49
N SER A 136 15.31 -30.84 -9.73
CA SER A 136 14.37 -31.83 -9.15
C SER A 136 14.18 -31.68 -7.64
N GLN A 137 15.27 -31.53 -6.88
CA GLN A 137 15.23 -31.40 -5.43
C GLN A 137 14.46 -30.14 -4.99
N HIS A 138 14.74 -28.98 -5.61
CA HIS A 138 14.09 -27.72 -5.29
C HIS A 138 12.63 -27.68 -5.75
N LEU A 139 12.30 -28.24 -6.91
CA LEU A 139 10.90 -28.41 -7.35
C LEU A 139 10.10 -29.25 -6.36
N ASN A 140 10.70 -30.33 -5.85
CA ASN A 140 10.03 -31.21 -4.91
C ASN A 140 9.76 -30.51 -3.56
N GLU A 141 10.72 -29.75 -3.06
CA GLU A 141 10.52 -28.91 -1.86
C GLU A 141 9.49 -27.79 -2.10
N THR A 142 9.49 -27.19 -3.28
CA THR A 142 8.51 -26.15 -3.66
C THR A 142 7.08 -26.70 -3.60
N VAL A 143 6.84 -27.89 -4.14
CA VAL A 143 5.53 -28.56 -4.07
C VAL A 143 5.15 -28.90 -2.62
N LYS A 144 6.11 -29.36 -1.79
CA LYS A 144 5.85 -29.61 -0.36
C LYS A 144 5.46 -28.33 0.39
N VAL A 145 6.12 -27.21 0.12
CA VAL A 145 5.79 -25.91 0.74
C VAL A 145 4.39 -25.48 0.32
N MET A 146 4.06 -25.59 -0.98
CA MET A 146 2.72 -25.30 -1.49
C MET A 146 1.65 -26.17 -0.83
N ASP A 147 1.91 -27.47 -0.67
CA ASP A 147 1.01 -28.39 0.03
C ASP A 147 0.83 -28.05 1.51
N HIS A 148 1.91 -27.62 2.16
CA HIS A 148 1.87 -27.23 3.55
C HIS A 148 1.06 -25.95 3.76
N ILE A 149 1.29 -24.93 2.94
CA ILE A 149 0.51 -23.68 2.98
C ILE A 149 -0.96 -23.97 2.66
N GLY A 150 -1.24 -24.82 1.69
CA GLY A 150 -2.60 -25.16 1.29
C GLY A 150 -3.40 -25.89 2.38
N ASN A 151 -2.80 -26.90 3.01
CA ASN A 151 -3.52 -27.84 3.88
C ASN A 151 -3.28 -27.62 5.38
N ASN A 152 -2.08 -27.21 5.78
CA ASN A 152 -1.66 -27.20 7.19
C ASN A 152 -1.62 -25.80 7.80
N PHE A 153 -1.60 -24.75 6.98
CA PHE A 153 -1.68 -23.39 7.46
C PHE A 153 -3.15 -23.03 7.71
N LEU A 154 -3.57 -23.13 8.98
CA LEU A 154 -4.94 -22.88 9.38
C LEU A 154 -5.14 -21.41 9.73
N MET A 155 -6.07 -20.75 9.03
CA MET A 155 -6.45 -19.37 9.31
C MET A 155 -7.67 -19.34 10.24
N PRO A 156 -7.58 -18.70 11.42
CA PRO A 156 -8.73 -18.57 12.31
C PRO A 156 -9.80 -17.68 11.67
N ASN A 157 -11.05 -18.14 11.73
CA ASN A 157 -12.20 -17.38 11.26
C ASN A 157 -12.97 -16.85 12.49
N HIS A 158 -13.64 -15.71 12.35
CA HIS A 158 -14.40 -15.04 13.42
C HIS A 158 -15.44 -15.95 14.10
N GLY A 159 -15.93 -17.00 13.41
CA GLY A 159 -16.84 -18.01 13.95
C GLY A 159 -16.21 -19.38 14.28
N ASN A 160 -14.96 -19.63 13.86
CA ASN A 160 -14.29 -20.90 14.08
C ASN A 160 -12.82 -20.68 14.48
N LEU A 161 -12.56 -20.77 15.79
CA LEU A 161 -11.21 -20.66 16.36
C LEU A 161 -10.32 -21.88 16.08
N SER A 162 -10.88 -23.00 15.60
CA SER A 162 -10.06 -24.17 15.20
C SER A 162 -9.34 -23.97 13.86
N GLY A 163 -9.65 -22.88 13.15
CA GLY A 163 -9.02 -22.48 11.90
C GLY A 163 -9.54 -23.26 10.69
N GLN A 164 -9.37 -22.67 9.50
CA GLN A 164 -9.72 -23.27 8.21
C GLN A 164 -8.48 -23.30 7.33
N SER A 165 -8.30 -24.37 6.55
CA SER A 165 -7.21 -24.45 5.57
C SER A 165 -7.50 -23.57 4.36
N PHE A 166 -6.48 -23.25 3.55
CA PHE A 166 -6.66 -22.45 2.34
C PHE A 166 -7.73 -23.01 1.41
N TYR A 167 -7.74 -24.33 1.19
CA TYR A 167 -8.72 -24.97 0.31
C TYR A 167 -10.15 -24.98 0.87
N GLU A 168 -10.34 -24.71 2.16
CA GLU A 168 -11.67 -24.62 2.79
C GLU A 168 -12.27 -23.23 2.72
N PHE A 169 -11.46 -22.17 2.83
CA PHE A 169 -11.95 -20.79 2.77
C PHE A 169 -11.81 -20.16 1.37
N CYS A 170 -10.96 -20.71 0.51
CA CYS A 170 -10.79 -20.22 -0.85
C CYS A 170 -12.07 -20.46 -1.69
N THR A 171 -12.53 -19.42 -2.38
CA THR A 171 -13.73 -19.48 -3.22
C THR A 171 -13.40 -19.64 -4.70
N ASP A 172 -12.32 -19.02 -5.16
CA ASP A 172 -11.99 -18.89 -6.57
C ASP A 172 -10.49 -19.12 -6.77
N PHE A 173 -10.13 -19.80 -7.87
CA PHE A 173 -8.75 -20.09 -8.26
C PHE A 173 -7.91 -20.87 -7.22
N CYS A 174 -8.53 -21.73 -6.41
CA CYS A 174 -7.82 -22.48 -5.36
C CYS A 174 -6.75 -23.44 -5.91
N GLU A 175 -6.95 -23.93 -7.13
CA GLU A 175 -6.04 -24.81 -7.87
C GLU A 175 -5.10 -24.03 -8.82
N PHE A 176 -4.93 -22.72 -8.64
CA PHE A 176 -4.14 -21.88 -9.56
C PHE A 176 -2.70 -22.38 -9.73
N ASN A 177 -2.13 -22.99 -8.69
CA ASN A 177 -0.76 -23.49 -8.70
C ASN A 177 -0.63 -24.95 -9.17
N GLU A 178 -1.71 -25.63 -9.56
CA GLU A 178 -1.66 -27.03 -10.07
C GLU A 178 -0.71 -27.24 -11.26
N PRO A 179 -0.56 -26.30 -12.22
CA PRO A 179 0.45 -26.42 -13.28
C PRO A 179 1.87 -26.64 -12.77
N LEU A 180 2.21 -26.16 -11.56
CA LEU A 180 3.51 -26.40 -10.94
C LEU A 180 3.71 -27.89 -10.58
N ARG A 181 2.66 -28.58 -10.11
CA ARG A 181 2.71 -30.02 -9.87
C ARG A 181 2.87 -30.79 -11.18
N HIS A 182 2.13 -30.40 -12.21
CA HIS A 182 2.22 -31.01 -13.53
C HIS A 182 3.62 -30.85 -14.13
N PHE A 183 4.20 -29.66 -14.04
CA PHE A 183 5.58 -29.40 -14.45
C PHE A 183 6.58 -30.29 -13.70
N ARG A 184 6.49 -30.35 -12.35
CA ARG A 184 7.35 -31.20 -11.53
C ARG A 184 7.22 -32.68 -11.91
N ASN A 185 6.00 -33.17 -12.10
CA ASN A 185 5.76 -34.57 -12.41
C ASN A 185 6.28 -34.94 -13.81
N GLY A 186 6.02 -34.09 -14.81
CA GLY A 186 6.58 -34.28 -16.15
C GLY A 186 8.10 -34.20 -16.17
N PHE A 187 8.70 -33.28 -15.40
CA PHE A 187 10.16 -33.15 -15.26
C PHE A 187 10.79 -34.39 -14.64
N VAL A 188 10.18 -34.96 -13.60
CA VAL A 188 10.66 -36.21 -12.98
C VAL A 188 10.60 -37.38 -13.97
N ILE A 189 9.55 -37.46 -14.80
CA ILE A 189 9.44 -38.51 -15.82
C ILE A 189 10.52 -38.34 -16.90
N GLN A 190 10.71 -37.12 -17.41
CA GLN A 190 11.70 -36.84 -18.45
C GLN A 190 13.16 -37.00 -17.98
N SER A 191 13.43 -36.65 -16.71
CA SER A 191 14.79 -36.70 -16.14
C SER A 191 15.20 -38.06 -15.58
N ASN A 192 14.29 -39.03 -15.51
CA ASN A 192 14.59 -40.34 -14.93
C ASN A 192 15.20 -41.29 -15.99
N PRO A 193 16.45 -41.76 -15.79
CA PRO A 193 17.17 -42.60 -16.75
C PRO A 193 16.52 -43.97 -16.95
N ASP A 194 15.79 -44.51 -15.97
CA ASP A 194 15.13 -45.82 -16.10
C ASP A 194 14.02 -45.77 -17.16
N TYR A 195 13.34 -44.64 -17.31
CA TYR A 195 12.35 -44.43 -18.37
C TYR A 195 13.00 -44.24 -19.75
N ALA A 196 14.19 -43.63 -19.79
CA ALA A 196 14.97 -43.51 -21.02
C ALA A 196 15.51 -44.87 -21.52
N LEU A 197 15.73 -45.84 -20.61
CA LEU A 197 16.17 -47.19 -20.96
C LEU A 197 15.04 -48.13 -21.40
N LEU A 198 13.78 -47.82 -21.04
CA LEU A 198 12.63 -48.66 -21.38
C LEU A 198 12.12 -48.44 -22.81
N GLN A 199 12.39 -47.29 -23.44
CA GLN A 199 11.88 -46.98 -24.79
C GLN A 199 12.86 -46.08 -25.57
N PRO A 200 13.57 -46.60 -26.59
CA PRO A 200 14.49 -45.82 -27.43
C PRO A 200 13.78 -45.04 -28.55
N ASP A 201 12.46 -44.92 -28.53
CA ASP A 201 11.70 -44.26 -29.60
C ASP A 201 11.43 -42.79 -29.29
N GLU A 202 11.61 -41.94 -30.31
CA GLU A 202 11.24 -40.51 -30.40
C GLU A 202 9.78 -40.19 -30.01
N ILE A 203 8.97 -41.24 -29.77
CA ILE A 203 7.56 -41.20 -29.37
C ILE A 203 7.37 -40.73 -27.92
N PHE A 204 8.33 -40.91 -27.01
CA PHE A 204 8.16 -40.45 -25.62
C PHE A 204 8.49 -38.95 -25.47
N ASP A 205 9.50 -38.47 -26.21
CA ASP A 205 9.90 -37.06 -26.25
C ASP A 205 8.79 -36.19 -26.89
N SER A 206 7.97 -36.76 -27.78
CA SER A 206 6.78 -36.09 -28.33
C SER A 206 5.55 -36.08 -27.41
N ARG A 207 5.51 -36.91 -26.35
CA ARG A 207 4.36 -37.01 -25.43
C ARG A 207 4.50 -36.16 -24.16
N ILE A 208 5.70 -35.66 -23.89
CA ILE A 208 5.99 -34.79 -22.74
C ILE A 208 6.68 -33.53 -23.25
N ASN A 209 5.94 -32.43 -23.27
CA ASN A 209 6.48 -31.10 -23.57
C ASN A 209 6.28 -30.22 -22.35
N LEU A 210 7.37 -29.71 -21.76
CA LEU A 210 7.32 -28.86 -20.57
C LEU A 210 7.51 -27.37 -20.87
N SER A 211 7.36 -26.98 -22.14
CA SER A 211 7.53 -25.60 -22.59
C SER A 211 6.40 -24.69 -22.09
N PHE A 212 6.71 -23.41 -21.92
CA PHE A 212 5.71 -22.39 -21.62
C PHE A 212 5.17 -21.78 -22.93
N PRO A 213 3.86 -21.43 -23.03
CA PRO A 213 2.81 -21.47 -22.00
C PRO A 213 1.95 -22.76 -21.99
N PHE A 214 2.19 -23.67 -22.93
CA PHE A 214 1.46 -24.93 -23.08
C PHE A 214 2.37 -26.11 -22.76
N MET A 215 2.08 -26.86 -21.69
CA MET A 215 2.77 -28.12 -21.40
C MET A 215 1.89 -29.29 -21.82
N SER A 216 2.47 -30.36 -22.34
CA SER A 216 1.76 -31.61 -22.64
C SER A 216 2.36 -32.73 -21.79
N VAL A 217 1.52 -33.50 -21.11
CA VAL A 217 1.96 -34.67 -20.33
C VAL A 217 1.10 -35.86 -20.75
N LEU A 218 1.75 -36.91 -21.26
CA LEU A 218 1.08 -38.09 -21.85
C LEU A 218 0.19 -37.74 -23.07
N GLY A 219 0.56 -36.70 -23.82
CA GLY A 219 -0.22 -36.21 -24.96
C GLY A 219 -1.51 -35.48 -24.58
N GLN A 220 -1.72 -35.17 -23.30
CA GLN A 220 -2.75 -34.25 -22.85
C GLN A 220 -2.15 -32.88 -22.61
N ASP A 221 -2.74 -31.87 -23.24
CA ASP A 221 -2.33 -30.49 -23.07
C ASP A 221 -2.87 -29.94 -21.75
N VAL A 222 -1.94 -29.44 -20.94
CA VAL A 222 -2.19 -28.72 -19.70
C VAL A 222 -1.72 -27.31 -19.94
N GLN A 223 -2.67 -26.41 -20.08
CA GLN A 223 -2.34 -25.00 -20.20
C GLN A 223 -2.02 -24.44 -18.82
N ALA A 224 -0.93 -23.68 -18.69
CA ALA A 224 -0.58 -23.00 -17.44
C ALA A 224 -1.68 -22.00 -16.99
N TRP A 225 -2.63 -21.68 -17.87
CA TRP A 225 -3.67 -20.67 -17.66
C TRP A 225 -5.11 -21.17 -17.84
N GLU A 226 -5.37 -22.28 -18.55
CA GLU A 226 -6.74 -22.55 -19.08
C GLU A 226 -7.61 -23.50 -18.25
N ARG A 227 -7.11 -24.11 -17.16
CA ARG A 227 -8.00 -24.90 -16.28
C ARG A 227 -8.95 -24.07 -15.43
N THR A 228 -8.91 -22.74 -15.50
CA THR A 228 -9.91 -21.91 -14.83
C THR A 228 -11.13 -21.57 -15.71
N ILE A 229 -11.03 -21.69 -17.03
CA ILE A 229 -12.13 -21.25 -17.92
C ILE A 229 -13.07 -22.41 -18.26
N GLU A 230 -12.56 -23.63 -18.49
CA GLU A 230 -13.42 -24.75 -18.92
C GLU A 230 -14.30 -25.37 -17.80
N ARG A 231 -13.95 -25.20 -16.51
CA ARG A 231 -14.80 -25.70 -15.40
C ARG A 231 -16.00 -24.80 -15.07
N TYR A 232 -16.14 -23.65 -15.72
CA TYR A 232 -17.19 -22.66 -15.42
C TYR A 232 -18.23 -22.48 -16.55
N PHE A 233 -18.08 -23.19 -17.67
CA PHE A 233 -18.98 -23.10 -18.82
C PHE A 233 -19.90 -24.32 -19.03
N HIS A 234 -20.13 -25.12 -17.99
CA HIS A 234 -21.21 -26.12 -17.95
C HIS A 234 -21.97 -26.11 -16.62
#